data_AF-A0AAN0LWW5-F1
#
_entry.id   AF-A0AAN0LWW5-F1
#
_cell.length_a   1.000
_cell.length_b   1.000
_cell.length_c   1.000
_cell.angle_alpha   90.00
_cell.angle_beta   90.00
_cell.angle_gamma   90.00
#
_symmetry.space_group_name_H-M   'P 1'
#
loop_
_entity.id
_entity.type
_entity.pdbx_description
1 polymer ?
#
loop_
_entity_poly.entity_id
_entity_poly.type
_entity_poly.pdbx_seq_one_letter_code
_entity_poly.pdbx_strand_id
1 'polypeptide(L)'
;MSQIHKLTATPHTVHWGYYDKSWQPPLVVKSGDIVEIEAICHQSGDAPELLMDEAIAAIYDAFPDRNMGDHIVTGPIYIEGA
;
A
#
# COMPACT_ATOMS: atom_id res chain seq x y z
N MET A 1 -1.59 -24.80 9.11
CA MET A 1 -0.39 -24.61 8.26
C MET A 1 -0.31 -23.13 7.94
N SER A 2 0.89 -22.59 7.73
CA SER A 2 1.05 -21.19 7.35
C SER A 2 0.46 -20.95 5.97
N GLN A 3 -0.29 -19.85 5.81
CA GLN A 3 -0.84 -19.43 4.53
C GLN A 3 0.07 -18.38 3.89
N ILE A 4 0.07 -18.33 2.55
CA ILE A 4 0.74 -17.28 1.78
C ILE A 4 -0.35 -16.35 1.26
N HIS A 5 -0.24 -15.06 1.61
CA HIS A 5 -1.13 -14.00 1.17
C HIS A 5 -0.40 -13.08 0.20
N LYS A 6 -1.15 -12.39 -0.66
CA LYS A 6 -0.64 -11.32 -1.52
C LYS A 6 -1.41 -10.04 -1.24
N LEU A 7 -0.69 -8.94 -1.05
CA LEU A 7 -1.25 -7.60 -0.89
C LEU A 7 -0.72 -6.70 -2.02
N THR A 8 -1.54 -6.55 -3.06
CA THR A 8 -1.28 -5.68 -4.21
C THR A 8 -1.49 -4.22 -3.84
N ALA A 9 -0.65 -3.34 -4.38
CA ALA A 9 -0.78 -1.90 -4.21
C ALA A 9 -1.86 -1.36 -5.15
N THR A 10 -2.91 -0.78 -4.58
CA THR A 10 -4.05 -0.20 -5.29
C THR A 10 -4.50 1.07 -4.56
N PRO A 11 -5.32 1.93 -5.18
CA PRO A 11 -5.90 3.09 -4.50
C PRO A 11 -6.63 2.78 -3.18
N HIS A 12 -7.08 1.52 -2.98
CA HIS A 12 -7.81 1.09 -1.78
C HIS A 12 -6.95 0.38 -0.73
N THR A 13 -5.72 0.04 -1.08
CA THR A 13 -4.81 -0.74 -0.21
C THR A 13 -3.55 0.04 0.13
N VAL A 14 -3.42 1.28 -0.34
CA VAL A 14 -2.31 2.17 -0.02
C VAL A 14 -2.78 3.41 0.70
N HIS A 15 -1.87 4.00 1.45
CA HIS A 15 -1.98 5.33 2.02
C HIS A 15 -0.74 6.13 1.66
N TRP A 16 -0.85 7.46 1.58
CA TRP A 16 0.27 8.32 1.19
C TRP A 16 0.59 9.34 2.27
N GLY A 17 1.78 9.21 2.85
CA GLY A 17 2.43 10.28 3.62
C GLY A 17 2.14 10.35 5.11
N TYR A 18 1.38 9.41 5.67
CA TYR A 18 1.08 9.37 7.11
C TYR A 18 0.76 7.95 7.58
N TYR A 19 0.46 7.79 8.87
CA TYR A 19 -0.10 6.58 9.47
C TYR A 19 -1.31 6.96 10.33
N ASP A 20 -2.39 6.18 10.25
CA ASP A 20 -3.57 6.34 11.10
C ASP A 20 -4.05 4.96 11.60
N LYS A 21 -4.29 4.86 12.91
CA LYS A 21 -4.77 3.62 13.55
C LYS A 21 -6.24 3.30 13.23
N SER A 22 -6.99 4.26 12.68
CA SER A 22 -8.40 4.12 12.34
C SER A 22 -8.64 3.51 10.97
N TRP A 23 -7.59 3.37 10.16
CA TRP A 23 -7.66 2.75 8.83
C TRP A 23 -8.15 1.31 8.91
N GLN A 24 -9.05 0.96 8.00
CA GLN A 24 -9.51 -0.41 7.86
C GLN A 24 -8.42 -1.24 7.19
N PRO A 25 -8.02 -2.39 7.76
CA PRO A 25 -6.97 -3.20 7.19
C PRO A 25 -7.48 -3.90 5.92
N PRO A 26 -6.83 -3.73 4.75
CA PRO A 26 -7.16 -4.51 3.55
C PRO A 26 -6.84 -6.00 3.68
N LEU A 27 -6.04 -6.40 4.68
CA LEU A 27 -5.66 -7.79 4.91
C LEU A 27 -5.59 -8.10 6.42
N VAL A 28 -6.19 -9.23 6.80
CA VAL A 28 -6.11 -9.83 8.15
C VAL A 28 -5.35 -11.15 8.05
N VAL A 29 -4.34 -11.34 8.89
CA VAL A 29 -3.48 -12.54 8.88
C VAL A 29 -3.32 -13.14 10.28
N LYS A 30 -2.88 -14.39 10.33
CA LYS A 30 -2.53 -15.09 11.57
C LYS A 30 -1.02 -15.07 11.80
N SER A 31 -0.61 -15.13 13.06
CA SER A 31 0.81 -15.31 13.40
C SER A 31 1.38 -16.55 12.72
N GLY A 32 2.46 -16.38 11.97
CA GLY A 32 3.11 -17.43 11.19
C GLY A 32 2.71 -17.49 9.71
N ASP A 33 1.74 -16.70 9.26
CA ASP A 33 1.46 -16.50 7.84
C ASP A 33 2.58 -15.68 7.15
N ILE A 34 2.68 -15.80 5.83
CA ILE A 34 3.62 -15.07 4.97
C ILE A 34 2.81 -14.12 4.08
N VAL A 35 3.28 -12.87 3.91
CA VAL A 35 2.64 -11.89 3.03
C VAL A 35 3.65 -11.40 1.99
N GLU A 36 3.30 -11.58 0.71
CA GLU A 36 3.93 -10.87 -0.40
C GLU A 36 3.27 -9.50 -0.53
N ILE A 37 4.04 -8.43 -0.29
CA ILE A 37 3.53 -7.05 -0.30
C ILE A 37 4.13 -6.32 -1.48
N GLU A 38 3.28 -5.73 -2.31
CA GLU A 38 3.69 -4.82 -3.36
C GLU A 38 3.92 -3.43 -2.79
N ALA A 39 5.08 -2.85 -3.09
CA ALA A 39 5.46 -1.51 -2.66
C ALA A 39 5.77 -0.64 -3.88
N ILE A 40 5.27 0.58 -3.88
CA ILE A 40 5.39 1.52 -5.01
C ILE A 40 6.37 2.64 -4.65
N CYS A 41 7.22 3.00 -5.61
CA CYS A 41 8.09 4.16 -5.47
C CYS A 41 7.27 5.46 -5.60
N HIS A 42 7.28 6.28 -4.56
CA HIS A 42 6.61 7.58 -4.57
C HIS A 42 7.26 8.61 -5.52
N GLN A 43 8.45 8.29 -6.06
CA GLN A 43 9.13 9.11 -7.08
C GLN A 43 8.82 8.66 -8.51
N SER A 44 7.91 7.70 -8.74
CA SER A 44 7.47 7.36 -10.10
C SER A 44 6.93 8.56 -10.89
N GLY A 45 6.49 9.62 -10.21
CA GLY A 45 6.12 10.91 -10.79
C GLY A 45 7.24 11.64 -11.54
N ASP A 46 8.51 11.29 -11.30
CA ASP A 46 9.66 11.97 -11.90
C ASP A 46 9.87 11.60 -13.38
N ALA A 47 9.38 10.43 -13.81
CA ALA A 47 9.38 9.98 -15.20
C ALA A 47 8.19 9.04 -15.48
N PRO A 48 6.95 9.57 -15.56
CA PRO A 48 5.74 8.75 -15.61
C PRO A 48 5.70 7.76 -16.77
N GLU A 49 6.27 8.11 -17.91
CA GLU A 49 6.36 7.26 -19.10
C GLU A 49 7.30 6.05 -18.94
N LEU A 50 8.17 6.06 -17.93
CA LEU A 50 9.10 4.97 -17.63
C LEU A 50 8.75 4.25 -16.32
N LEU A 51 8.16 4.96 -15.37
CA LEU A 51 8.01 4.53 -13.98
C LEU A 51 6.55 4.31 -13.55
N MET A 52 5.57 4.57 -14.43
CA MET A 52 4.17 4.28 -14.17
C MET A 52 3.60 3.30 -15.19
N ASP A 53 2.85 2.34 -14.67
CA ASP A 53 1.80 1.66 -15.39
C ASP A 53 0.42 2.26 -15.01
N GLU A 54 -0.66 1.66 -15.52
CA GLU A 54 -2.03 2.11 -15.21
C GLU A 54 -2.36 2.03 -13.72
N ALA A 55 -1.79 1.07 -12.99
CA ALA A 55 -2.06 0.89 -11.56
C ALA A 55 -1.38 2.00 -10.73
N ILE A 56 -0.13 2.32 -11.06
CA ILE A 56 0.60 3.43 -10.42
C ILE A 56 -0.07 4.76 -10.76
N ALA A 57 -0.46 4.98 -12.02
CA ALA A 57 -1.18 6.20 -12.41
C ALA A 57 -2.48 6.37 -11.60
N ALA A 58 -3.26 5.30 -11.44
CA ALA A 58 -4.48 5.33 -10.63
C ALA A 58 -4.22 5.67 -9.14
N ILE A 59 -3.09 5.24 -8.57
CA ILE A 59 -2.68 5.63 -7.22
C ILE A 59 -2.34 7.12 -7.19
N TYR A 60 -1.60 7.65 -8.16
CA TYR A 60 -1.29 9.09 -8.20
C TYR A 60 -2.56 9.96 -8.31
N ASP A 61 -3.53 9.54 -9.10
CA ASP A 61 -4.80 10.26 -9.28
C ASP A 61 -5.69 10.22 -8.03
N ALA A 62 -5.65 9.12 -7.27
CA ALA A 62 -6.45 8.96 -6.06
C ALA A 62 -5.96 9.79 -4.85
N PHE A 63 -4.70 10.25 -4.88
CA PHE A 63 -4.07 10.98 -3.78
C PHE A 63 -3.51 12.35 -4.25
N PRO A 64 -4.39 13.31 -4.61
CA PRO A 64 -3.96 14.65 -5.03
C PRO A 64 -3.29 15.43 -3.87
N ASP A 65 -3.75 15.18 -2.63
CA ASP A 65 -3.19 15.75 -1.41
C ASP A 65 -2.27 14.73 -0.73
N ARG A 66 -0.96 14.82 -1.01
CA ARG A 66 0.08 13.88 -0.57
C ARG A 66 0.47 14.00 0.92
N ASN A 67 -0.31 14.74 1.71
CA ASN A 67 -0.07 15.03 3.14
C ASN A 67 1.37 15.52 3.43
N MET A 68 1.82 15.41 4.69
CA MET A 68 3.13 15.93 5.14
C MET A 68 4.30 14.92 4.97
N GLY A 69 4.09 13.80 4.29
CA GLY A 69 5.12 12.77 4.12
C GLY A 69 5.13 12.17 2.71
N ASP A 70 6.29 11.71 2.27
CA ASP A 70 6.47 11.41 0.84
C ASP A 70 6.13 9.97 0.46
N HIS A 71 6.07 9.03 1.40
CA HIS A 71 6.01 7.60 1.10
C HIS A 71 4.59 7.08 0.85
N ILE A 72 4.46 6.21 -0.16
CA ILE A 72 3.30 5.34 -0.39
C ILE A 72 3.48 4.09 0.47
N VAL A 73 2.45 3.76 1.26
CA VAL A 73 2.45 2.65 2.22
C VAL A 73 1.30 1.70 1.91
N THR A 74 1.61 0.48 1.49
CA THR A 74 0.62 -0.58 1.26
C THR A 74 0.24 -1.25 2.58
N GLY A 75 -1.03 -1.22 2.97
CA GLY A 75 -1.52 -1.72 4.25
C GLY A 75 -2.70 -0.88 4.80
N PRO A 76 -2.95 -0.92 6.13
CA PRO A 76 -2.24 -1.71 7.15
C PRO A 76 -2.62 -3.20 7.12
N ILE A 77 -1.73 -4.06 7.62
CA ILE A 77 -2.04 -5.49 7.81
C ILE A 77 -2.41 -5.71 9.28
N TYR A 78 -3.57 -6.30 9.52
CA TYR A 78 -4.00 -6.66 10.87
C TYR A 78 -3.56 -8.08 11.21
N ILE A 79 -2.97 -8.26 12.39
CA ILE A 79 -2.51 -9.56 12.89
C ILE A 79 -3.47 -10.01 13.99
N GLU A 80 -4.08 -11.18 13.85
CA GLU A 80 -4.98 -11.74 14.85
C GLU A 80 -4.28 -11.90 16.21
N GLY A 81 -4.78 -11.17 17.23
CA GLY A 81 -4.30 -11.27 18.62
C GLY A 81 -3.10 -10.41 18.99
N ALA A 82 -2.71 -9.45 18.14
CA ALA A 82 -1.65 -8.47 18.41
C ALA A 82 -2.08 -7.32 19.33
#